data_AF-A0A9E2ZT80-F1
#
_entry.id   AF-A0A9E2ZT80-F1
#
_cell.length_a   1.000
_cell.length_b   1.000
_cell.length_c   1.000
_cell.angle_alpha   90.00
_cell.angle_beta   90.00
_cell.angle_gamma   90.00
#
_symmetry.space_group_name_H-M   'P 1'
#
loop_
_entity.id
_entity.type
_entity.pdbx_description
1 polymer ?
#
loop_
_entity_poly.entity_id
_entity_poly.type
_entity_poly.pdbx_seq_one_letter_code
_entity_poly.pdbx_strand_id
1 'polypeptide(L)'
;MRRAVTVRDRHCRWPGGCRQPAAACEVHHVRHRADGGQTSVHNCVLLCWFHHQVAIHRMGCTLVLHPDGTATAWNPDKTKIRRSHGPPPRARVTPNMARRRTRCLQGLRGSPSRARDACR
;
A
#
# COMPACT_ATOMS: atom_id res chain seq x y z
N MET A 1 2.98 24.67 4.26
CA MET A 1 3.98 23.65 4.62
C MET A 1 3.53 22.21 4.36
N ARG A 2 2.57 21.63 5.10
CA ARG A 2 2.15 20.23 4.91
C ARG A 2 1.72 19.88 3.48
N ARG A 3 0.91 20.74 2.82
CA ARG A 3 0.49 20.56 1.43
C ARG A 3 1.67 20.38 0.45
N ALA A 4 2.70 21.24 0.56
CA ALA A 4 3.85 21.19 -0.33
C ALA A 4 4.67 19.89 -0.15
N VAL A 5 4.87 19.45 1.09
CA VAL A 5 5.52 18.16 1.40
C VAL A 5 4.69 17.00 0.86
N THR A 6 3.36 17.03 1.03
CA THR A 6 2.45 16.02 0.49
C THR A 6 2.50 15.92 -1.04
N VAL A 7 2.55 17.04 -1.75
CA VAL A 7 2.64 17.05 -3.23
C VAL A 7 3.98 16.49 -3.71
N ARG A 8 5.09 16.83 -3.04
CA ARG A 8 6.42 16.31 -3.36
C ARG A 8 6.51 14.81 -3.11
N ASP A 9 6.07 14.38 -1.93
CA ASP A 9 6.35 13.03 -1.44
C ASP A 9 5.35 12.00 -1.93
N ARG A 10 4.06 12.37 -2.03
CA ARG A 10 2.89 11.58 -2.48
C ARG A 10 2.57 10.31 -1.66
N HIS A 11 3.58 9.70 -1.08
CA HIS A 11 3.53 8.53 -0.21
C HIS A 11 4.68 8.61 0.81
N CYS A 12 4.73 7.65 1.72
CA CYS A 12 5.85 7.53 2.65
C CYS A 12 7.19 7.47 1.87
N ARG A 13 8.17 8.29 2.27
CA ARG A 13 9.49 8.36 1.63
C ARG A 13 10.55 7.50 2.31
N TRP A 14 10.13 6.55 3.14
CA TRP A 14 11.08 5.64 3.76
C TRP A 14 11.86 4.86 2.66
N PRO A 15 13.20 4.77 2.77
CA PRO A 15 14.02 4.08 1.77
C PRO A 15 13.59 2.62 1.60
N GLY A 16 13.56 2.11 0.37
CA GLY A 16 13.01 0.76 0.10
C GLY A 16 11.56 0.75 -0.36
N GLY A 17 10.94 1.93 -0.52
CA GLY A 17 9.74 2.08 -1.35
C GLY A 17 8.44 1.77 -0.63
N CYS A 18 8.26 2.27 0.60
CA CYS A 18 6.97 2.23 1.26
C CYS A 18 5.91 2.99 0.43
N ARG A 19 4.79 2.33 0.13
CA ARG A 19 3.71 2.90 -0.70
C ARG A 19 2.50 3.38 0.09
N GLN A 20 2.63 3.56 1.41
CA GLN A 20 1.54 4.13 2.21
C GLN A 20 1.20 5.53 1.71
N PRO A 21 -0.09 5.82 1.42
CA PRO A 21 -0.49 7.07 0.82
C PRO A 21 -0.21 8.24 1.77
N ALA A 22 0.01 9.43 1.21
CA ALA A 22 0.29 10.63 2.01
C ALA A 22 -0.79 10.96 3.05
N ALA A 23 -2.05 10.56 2.81
CA ALA A 23 -3.15 10.73 3.76
C ALA A 23 -2.95 9.94 5.08
N ALA A 24 -2.22 8.81 5.01
CA ALA A 24 -1.85 7.98 6.16
C ALA A 24 -0.44 8.30 6.69
N CYS A 25 0.15 9.41 6.25
CA CYS A 25 1.50 9.82 6.63
C CYS A 25 1.50 11.09 7.49
N GLU A 26 2.54 11.18 8.30
CA GLU A 26 2.86 12.30 9.18
C GLU A 26 4.08 13.04 8.62
N VAL A 27 4.13 14.35 8.85
CA VAL A 27 5.29 15.16 8.49
C VAL A 27 6.33 15.04 9.59
N HIS A 28 7.48 14.50 9.24
CA HIS A 28 8.64 14.38 10.11
C HIS A 28 9.67 15.47 9.76
N HIS A 29 10.21 16.16 10.77
CA HIS A 29 11.34 17.08 10.58
C HIS A 29 12.64 16.27 10.66
N VAL A 30 13.46 16.35 9.61
CA VAL A 30 14.73 15.62 9.52
C VAL A 30 15.73 16.17 10.54
N ARG A 31 15.91 17.49 10.56
CA ARG A 31 16.51 18.19 11.69
C ARG A 31 15.39 18.65 12.62
N HIS A 32 15.42 18.21 13.87
CA HIS A 32 14.41 18.56 14.84
C HIS A 32 14.32 20.09 15.00
N ARG A 33 13.10 20.57 15.23
CA ARG A 33 12.85 22.01 15.44
C ARG A 33 13.61 22.56 16.64
N ALA A 34 13.74 21.76 17.70
CA ALA A 34 14.49 22.11 18.90
C ALA A 34 15.98 22.36 18.59
N ASP A 35 16.54 21.67 17.59
CA ASP A 35 17.93 21.81 17.16
C ASP A 35 18.11 22.92 16.09
N GLY A 36 17.13 23.81 15.94
CA GLY A 36 17.13 24.87 14.92
C GLY A 36 16.69 24.42 13.53
N GLY A 37 16.06 23.24 13.40
CA GLY A 37 15.49 22.78 12.14
C GLY A 37 14.35 23.69 11.66
N GLN A 38 14.53 24.31 10.49
CA GLN A 38 13.49 25.15 9.89
C GLN A 38 12.29 24.31 9.47
N THR A 39 11.08 24.84 9.61
CA THR A 39 9.89 24.23 9.02
C THR A 39 9.85 24.59 7.53
N SER A 40 10.65 23.88 6.72
CA SER A 40 10.75 24.06 5.27
C SER A 40 10.51 22.73 4.55
N VAL A 41 10.15 22.79 3.26
CA VAL A 41 9.88 21.56 2.48
C VAL A 41 11.14 20.70 2.44
N HIS A 42 12.32 21.32 2.40
CA HIS A 42 13.62 20.67 2.37
C HIS A 42 14.05 20.03 3.70
N ASN A 43 13.43 20.38 4.82
CA ASN A 43 13.71 19.79 6.13
C ASN A 43 12.59 18.84 6.61
N CYS A 44 11.54 18.69 5.82
CA CYS A 44 10.37 17.88 6.18
C CYS A 44 10.16 16.74 5.20
N VAL A 45 9.65 15.61 5.68
CA VAL A 45 9.39 14.41 4.87
C VAL A 45 8.14 13.68 5.36
N LEU A 46 7.42 13.02 4.45
CA LEU A 46 6.30 12.15 4.81
C LEU A 46 6.76 10.76 5.23
N LEU A 47 6.35 10.35 6.43
CA LEU A 47 6.54 9.01 6.95
C LEU A 47 5.19 8.44 7.42
N CYS A 48 4.91 7.17 7.13
CA CYS A 48 3.75 6.51 7.73
C CYS A 48 3.97 6.35 9.24
N TRP A 49 2.89 6.11 9.99
CA TRP A 49 2.94 5.98 11.45
C TRP A 49 4.03 5.01 11.93
N PHE A 50 4.16 3.84 11.31
CA PHE A 50 5.20 2.87 11.67
C PHE A 50 6.61 3.44 11.48
N HIS A 51 6.91 4.02 10.31
CA HIS A 51 8.24 4.55 10.06
C HIS A 51 8.53 5.82 10.89
N HIS A 52 7.52 6.63 11.18
CA HIS A 52 7.69 7.81 12.00
C HIS A 52 7.87 7.44 13.48
N GLN A 53 6.91 6.74 14.06
CA GLN A 53 6.88 6.47 15.51
C GLN A 53 7.79 5.30 15.89
N VAL A 54 7.74 4.21 15.13
CA VAL A 54 8.52 3.01 15.46
C VAL A 54 9.94 3.13 14.94
N ALA A 55 10.14 3.46 13.67
CA ALA A 55 11.48 3.43 13.10
C ALA A 55 12.36 4.62 13.53
N ILE A 56 11.85 5.85 13.47
CA ILE A 56 12.61 7.00 13.96
C ILE A 56 12.60 7.05 15.49
N HIS A 57 11.44 7.24 16.13
CA HIS A 57 11.43 7.59 17.56
C HIS A 57 11.75 6.42 18.49
N ARG A 58 11.19 5.23 18.23
CA ARG A 58 11.40 4.07 19.12
C ARG A 58 12.69 3.29 18.82
N MET A 59 12.98 3.04 17.54
CA MET A 59 14.16 2.29 17.12
C MET A 59 15.38 3.19 16.93
N GLY A 60 15.25 4.52 16.96
CA GLY A 60 16.37 5.46 16.87
C GLY A 60 17.01 5.55 15.48
N CYS A 61 16.30 5.17 14.41
CA CYS A 61 16.86 5.26 13.08
C CYS A 61 17.06 6.73 12.68
N THR A 62 18.18 7.02 12.02
CA THR A 62 18.46 8.36 11.49
C THR A 62 18.06 8.44 10.03
N LEU A 63 17.43 9.54 9.63
CA LEU A 63 17.04 9.79 8.24
C LEU A 63 17.85 10.94 7.63
N VAL A 64 18.29 10.77 6.40
CA VAL A 64 18.88 11.82 5.56
C VAL A 64 17.94 12.03 4.38
N LEU A 65 17.48 13.27 4.19
CA LEU A 65 16.65 13.66 3.05
C LEU A 65 17.55 14.32 1.99
N HIS A 66 17.44 13.84 0.75
CA HIS A 66 18.23 14.30 -0.38
C HIS A 66 17.49 15.39 -1.17
N PRO A 67 18.20 16.20 -1.99
CA PRO A 67 17.58 17.28 -2.77
C PRO A 67 16.51 16.82 -3.76
N ASP A 68 16.61 15.59 -4.26
CA ASP A 68 15.62 14.95 -5.14
C ASP A 68 14.37 14.45 -4.38
N GLY A 69 14.32 14.67 -3.06
CA GLY A 69 13.26 14.24 -2.16
C GLY A 69 13.34 12.76 -1.79
N THR A 70 14.33 12.00 -2.24
CA THR A 70 14.58 10.64 -1.73
C THR A 70 15.17 10.70 -0.33
N ALA A 71 15.07 9.61 0.42
CA ALA A 71 15.65 9.55 1.76
C ALA A 71 16.47 8.28 1.95
N THR A 72 17.56 8.37 2.72
CA THR A 72 18.35 7.25 3.21
C THR A 72 18.15 7.14 4.71
N ALA A 73 17.94 5.93 5.23
CA ALA A 73 17.74 5.67 6.65
C ALA A 73 18.82 4.74 7.17
N TRP A 74 19.38 5.08 8.32
CA TRP A 74 20.40 4.31 9.02
C TRP A 74 19.84 3.81 10.35
N ASN A 75 20.27 2.63 10.77
CA ASN A 75 20.08 2.20 12.16
C ASN A 75 20.80 3.16 13.13
N PRO A 76 20.46 3.14 14.43
CA PRO A 76 21.16 3.94 15.46
C PRO A 76 22.68 3.74 15.46
N ASP A 77 23.12 2.51 15.23
CA ASP A 77 24.53 2.12 15.17
C ASP A 77 25.23 2.55 13.87
N LYS A 78 24.47 3.11 12.91
CA LYS A 78 24.90 3.51 11.57
C LYS A 78 25.59 2.39 10.77
N THR A 79 25.40 1.12 11.13
CA THR A 79 26.05 -0.01 10.45
C THR A 79 25.27 -0.51 9.24
N LYS A 80 23.95 -0.29 9.22
CA LYS A 80 23.06 -0.81 8.17
C LYS A 80 22.05 0.23 7.71
N ILE A 81 21.83 0.25 6.40
CA ILE A 81 20.75 1.00 5.77
C ILE A 81 19.43 0.25 5.98
N ARG A 82 18.43 0.92 6.57
CA ARG A 82 17.11 0.34 6.78
C ARG A 82 16.21 0.56 5.58
N ARG A 83 16.04 -0.51 4.81
CA ARG A 83 14.99 -0.57 3.79
C ARG A 83 13.64 -0.88 4.44
N SER A 84 12.57 -0.26 3.94
CA SER A 84 11.21 -0.73 4.17
C SER A 84 11.15 -2.18 3.72
N HIS A 85 10.51 -3.00 4.54
CA HIS A 85 10.05 -4.29 4.07
C HIS A 85 9.14 -4.04 2.86
N GLY A 86 9.39 -4.74 1.75
CA GLY A 86 8.40 -4.84 0.69
C GLY A 86 7.14 -5.51 1.24
N PRO A 87 5.97 -5.37 0.58
CA PRO A 87 4.82 -6.20 0.95
C PRO A 87 5.26 -7.67 0.99
N PRO A 88 4.75 -8.49 1.94
CA PRO A 88 5.08 -9.91 1.96
C PRO A 88 4.85 -10.49 0.56
N PRO A 89 5.66 -11.46 0.11
CA PRO A 89 5.45 -12.08 -1.19
C PRO A 89 3.98 -12.49 -1.29
N ARG A 90 3.29 -12.11 -2.38
CA ARG A 90 1.90 -12.53 -2.60
C ARG A 90 1.86 -14.04 -2.39
N ALA A 91 1.00 -14.50 -1.48
CA ALA A 91 0.75 -15.93 -1.34
C ALA A 91 0.50 -16.48 -2.76
N ARG A 92 1.26 -17.51 -3.16
CA ARG A 92 1.02 -18.16 -4.45
C ARG A 92 -0.42 -18.64 -4.41
N VAL A 93 -1.28 -18.09 -5.26
CA VAL A 93 -2.58 -18.69 -5.53
C VAL A 93 -2.25 -20.04 -6.15
N THR A 94 -2.39 -21.11 -5.39
CA THR A 94 -2.42 -22.45 -5.97
C THR A 94 -3.69 -22.52 -6.81
N PRO A 95 -3.62 -22.82 -8.11
CA PRO A 95 -4.83 -23.09 -8.87
C PRO A 95 -5.36 -24.43 -8.36
N ASN A 96 -6.31 -24.38 -7.42
CA ASN A 96 -7.10 -25.55 -7.09
C ASN A 96 -7.90 -25.90 -8.35
N MET A 97 -7.54 -27.01 -8.99
CA MET A 97 -8.23 -27.53 -10.16
C MET A 97 -9.68 -27.83 -9.82
N ALA A 98 -10.57 -26.87 -10.04
CA ALA A 98 -11.99 -27.11 -10.17
C ALA A 98 -12.25 -27.84 -11.50
N ARG A 99 -12.06 -29.16 -11.51
CA ARG A 99 -12.54 -30.05 -12.58
C ARG A 99 -13.56 -31.04 -12.02
N ARG A 100 -14.83 -30.68 -12.16
CA ARG A 100 -15.84 -31.47 -12.89
C ARG A 100 -17.20 -30.80 -12.80
N ARG A 101 -17.52 -30.01 -13.84
CA ARG A 101 -18.90 -29.89 -14.32
C ARG A 101 -19.06 -30.89 -15.45
N THR A 102 -19.94 -31.86 -15.29
CA THR A 102 -20.59 -32.50 -16.43
C THR A 102 -21.94 -33.06 -16.01
N ARG A 103 -22.96 -32.59 -16.75
CA ARG A 103 -24.19 -33.29 -17.16
C ARG A 103 -25.47 -32.91 -16.40
N CYS A 104 -26.19 -31.94 -16.95
CA CYS A 104 -27.65 -31.94 -16.92
C CYS A 104 -28.18 -31.20 -18.16
N LEU A 105 -28.33 -31.92 -19.29
CA LEU A 105 -29.12 -31.49 -20.44
C LEU A 105 -29.45 -32.73 -21.29
N GLN A 106 -30.69 -33.20 -21.16
CA GLN A 106 -31.46 -34.09 -22.05
C GLN A 106 -32.77 -34.35 -21.27
N GLY A 107 -33.97 -33.96 -21.64
CA GLY A 107 -34.55 -33.48 -22.88
C GLY A 107 -36.03 -33.86 -22.78
N LEU A 108 -36.87 -32.95 -22.29
CA LEU A 108 -38.33 -33.18 -22.23
C LEU A 108 -38.88 -33.07 -23.64
N ARG A 109 -39.06 -34.22 -24.28
CA ARG A 109 -39.81 -34.36 -25.53
C ARG A 109 -41.29 -34.13 -25.23
N GLY A 110 -41.84 -33.06 -25.78
CA GLY A 110 -43.28 -32.93 -25.99
C GLY A 110 -43.73 -33.75 -27.20
N SER A 111 -45.00 -34.18 -27.18
CA SER A 111 -45.85 -34.46 -28.35
C SER A 111 -47.31 -34.67 -27.91
N PRO A 112 -48.31 -34.48 -28.79
CA PRO A 112 -49.59 -33.86 -28.46
C PRO A 112 -50.81 -34.79 -28.56
N SER A 113 -51.93 -34.42 -27.93
CA SER A 113 -53.29 -34.91 -28.26
C SER A 113 -54.33 -33.85 -27.83
N ARG A 114 -54.88 -33.04 -28.74
CA ARG A 114 -56.15 -33.24 -29.47
C ARG A 114 -57.39 -33.48 -28.59
N ALA A 115 -58.23 -32.44 -28.46
CA ALA A 115 -59.71 -32.44 -28.52
C ALA A 115 -60.16 -30.99 -28.20
N ARG A 116 -60.62 -30.18 -29.17
CA ARG A 116 -61.98 -30.12 -29.76
C ARG A 116 -63.01 -29.37 -28.88
N ASP A 117 -63.60 -28.35 -29.52
CA ASP A 117 -64.94 -27.77 -29.34
C ASP A 117 -65.17 -26.94 -28.06
N ALA A 118 -65.88 -25.81 -27.99
CA ALA A 118 -66.76 -25.07 -28.91
C ALA A 118 -66.77 -23.58 -28.41
N CYS A 119 -66.76 -22.59 -29.30
CA CYS A 119 -67.92 -21.79 -29.72
C CYS A 119 -68.58 -20.91 -28.64
N ARG A 120 -68.43 -19.59 -28.86
CA ARG A 120 -69.28 -18.44 -28.49
C ARG A 120 -68.95 -17.65 -27.22
#